data_AF-A0A815X9J6-F1
#
_entry.id   AF-A0A815X9J6-F1
#
_cell.length_a   1.000
_cell.length_b   1.000
_cell.length_c   1.000
_cell.angle_alpha   90.00
_cell.angle_beta   90.00
_cell.angle_gamma   90.00
#
_symmetry.space_group_name_H-M   'P 1'
#
loop_
_entity.id
_entity.type
_entity.pdbx_description
1 polymer ?
#
loop_
_entity_poly.entity_id
_entity_poly.type
_entity_poly.pdbx_seq_one_letter_code
_entity_poly.pdbx_strand_id
1 'polypeptide(L)' 'MGQVETGVMKTHTIVHFTPSNITAEIESIEINYETIKEAIPGDYVTLHVKSIHTRELRPGLIGSDPTNDPTQKS' A
#
# COMPACT_ATOMS: atom_id res chain seq x y z
N MET A 1 -8.17 1.68 -3.46
CA MET A 1 -7.63 2.72 -4.36
C MET A 1 -7.11 3.85 -3.51
N GLY A 2 -5.96 4.42 -3.88
CA GLY A 2 -5.34 5.54 -3.18
C GLY A 2 -4.32 6.24 -4.07
N GLN A 3 -3.87 7.41 -3.64
CA GLN A 3 -2.80 8.15 -4.28
C GLN A 3 -1.47 7.84 -3.59
N VAL A 4 -0.40 7.68 -4.37
CA VAL A 4 0.96 7.65 -3.82
C VAL A 4 1.36 9.08 -3.47
N GLU A 5 1.53 9.35 -2.17
CA GLU A 5 1.91 10.69 -1.68
C GLU A 5 3.42 10.89 -1.67
N THR A 6 4.19 9.86 -1.28
CA THR A 6 5.65 9.91 -1.16
C THR A 6 6.28 8.55 -1.44
N GLY A 7 7.59 8.54 -1.74
CA GLY A 7 8.34 7.30 -1.98
C GLY A 7 7.99 6.61 -3.29
N VAL A 8 8.38 5.34 -3.42
CA VAL A 8 8.06 4.49 -4.58
C VAL A 8 7.42 3.20 -4.07
N MET A 9 6.22 2.90 -4.52
CA MET A 9 5.50 1.66 -4.22
C MET A 9 5.89 0.59 -5.23
N LYS A 10 6.26 -0.61 -4.80
CA LYS A 10 6.65 -1.70 -5.71
C LYS A 10 5.88 -2.97 -5.42
N THR A 11 5.64 -3.76 -6.46
CA THR A 11 5.12 -5.13 -6.29
C THR A 11 6.09 -5.99 -5.46
N HIS A 12 5.57 -7.00 -4.77
CA HIS A 12 6.31 -7.91 -3.89
C HIS A 12 7.01 -7.22 -2.70
N THR A 13 6.56 -6.01 -2.34
CA THR A 13 7.01 -5.33 -1.12
C THR A 13 5.97 -5.45 -0.02
N ILE A 14 6.45 -5.44 1.23
CA ILE A 14 5.59 -5.44 2.41
C ILE A 14 5.15 -4.00 2.68
N VAL A 15 3.86 -3.81 2.89
CA VAL A 15 3.25 -2.54 3.28
C VAL A 15 2.56 -2.69 4.63
N HIS A 16 2.75 -1.69 5.49
CA HIS A 16 2.06 -1.53 6.77
C HIS A 16 0.91 -0.53 6.58
N PHE A 17 -0.32 -0.95 6.87
CA PHE A 17 -1.52 -0.12 6.89
C PHE A 17 -1.90 0.36 8.29
N THR A 18 -1.82 1.67 8.50
CA THR A 18 -2.24 2.35 9.74
C THR A 18 -3.60 3.02 9.56
N PRO A 19 -4.39 3.24 10.63
CA PRO A 19 -4.14 2.88 12.04
C PRO A 19 -4.48 1.42 12.40
N SER A 20 -4.95 0.59 11.46
CA SER A 20 -5.40 -0.78 11.77
C SER A 20 -4.28 -1.77 12.08
N ASN A 21 -3.01 -1.36 11.98
CA ASN A 21 -1.82 -2.18 12.26
C ASN A 21 -1.82 -3.49 11.43
N ILE A 22 -2.17 -3.39 10.15
CA ILE A 22 -2.24 -4.52 9.23
C ILE A 22 -1.00 -4.51 8.35
N THR A 23 -0.28 -5.62 8.29
CA THR A 23 0.86 -5.79 7.38
C THR A 23 0.50 -6.77 6.28
N ALA A 24 0.76 -6.40 5.03
CA ALA A 24 0.46 -7.25 3.88
C ALA A 24 1.52 -7.11 2.79
N GLU A 25 1.62 -8.09 1.90
CA GLU A 25 2.48 -8.04 0.73
C GLU A 25 1.70 -7.53 -0.48
N ILE A 26 2.26 -6.60 -1.25
CA ILE A 26 1.69 -6.11 -2.51
C ILE A 26 1.86 -7.19 -3.59
N GLU A 27 0.74 -7.75 -4.05
CA GLU A 27 0.71 -8.67 -5.18
C GLU A 27 0.87 -7.94 -6.51
N SER A 28 0.03 -6.93 -6.73
CA SER A 28 0.02 -6.15 -7.96
C SER A 28 -0.40 -4.71 -7.69
N ILE A 29 0.06 -3.83 -8.57
CA ILE A 29 -0.28 -2.41 -8.59
C ILE A 29 -0.91 -2.14 -9.96
N GLU A 30 -2.10 -1.54 -9.96
CA GLU A 30 -2.79 -1.14 -11.18
C GLU A 30 -2.94 0.38 -11.27
N ILE A 31 -2.61 0.95 -12.42
CA ILE A 31 -2.88 2.35 -12.79
C ILE A 31 -3.65 2.32 -14.10
N ASN A 32 -4.80 2.99 -14.17
CA ASN A 32 -5.60 3.08 -15.41
C ASN A 32 -5.86 1.72 -16.09
N TYR A 33 -6.15 0.67 -15.31
CA TYR A 33 -6.36 -0.72 -15.78
C TYR A 33 -5.11 -1.44 -16.31
N GLU A 34 -3.92 -0.89 -16.12
CA GLU A 34 -2.66 -1.54 -16.46
C GLU A 34 -1.90 -1.94 -15.21
N THR A 35 -1.39 -3.18 -15.19
CA THR A 35 -0.52 -3.65 -14.11
C THR A 35 0.89 -3.16 -14.31
N ILE A 36 1.42 -2.46 -13.32
CA ILE A 36 2.77 -1.90 -13.30
C ILE A 36 3.60 -2.52 -12.18
N LYS A 37 4.93 -2.41 -12.31
CA LYS A 37 5.87 -2.94 -11.30
C LYS A 37 6.10 -1.97 -10.15
N GLU A 38 6.04 -0.67 -10.45
CA GLU A 38 6.38 0.42 -9.52
C GLU A 38 5.49 1.64 -9.77
N ALA A 39 4.99 2.27 -8.70
CA ALA A 39 4.22 3.52 -8.74
C ALA A 39 4.96 4.63 -8.00
N ILE A 40 4.81 5.86 -8.50
CA ILE A 40 5.52 7.06 -8.04
C ILE A 40 4.55 8.09 -7.46
N PRO A 41 5.04 9.13 -6.75
CA PRO A 41 4.17 10.15 -6.17
C PRO A 41 3.32 10.84 -7.23
N GLY A 42 2.02 10.95 -6.96
CA GLY A 42 1.02 11.47 -7.90
C GLY A 42 0.20 10.39 -8.61
N ASP A 43 0.66 9.13 -8.61
CA ASP A 43 -0.07 8.04 -9.24
C ASP A 43 -1.30 7.63 -8.40
N TYR A 44 -2.45 7.51 -9.08
CA TYR A 44 -3.66 6.91 -8.52
C TYR A 44 -3.65 5.41 -8.79
N VAL A 45 -3.48 4.64 -7.73
CA VAL A 45 -3.25 3.19 -7.81
C VAL A 45 -4.37 2.38 -7.17
N THR A 46 -4.62 1.22 -7.73
CA THR A 46 -5.29 0.10 -7.05
C THR A 46 -4.21 -0.89 -6.61
N LEU A 47 -4.16 -1.16 -5.31
CA LEU A 47 -3.25 -2.14 -4.73
C LEU A 47 -4.00 -3.44 -4.47
N HIS A 48 -3.47 -4.53 -4.97
CA HIS A 48 -3.87 -5.88 -4.59
C HIS A 48 -2.84 -6.41 -3.61
N VAL A 49 -3.30 -6.94 -2.49
CA VAL A 49 -2.43 -7.39 -1.40
C VAL A 49 -2.80 -8.81 -0.96
N LYS A 50 -1.79 -9.59 -0.61
CA LYS A 50 -1.95 -10.96 -0.12
C LYS A 50 -2.17 -11.00 1.38
N SER A 51 -2.67 -12.14 1.84
CA SER A 51 -2.68 -12.53 3.27
C SER A 51 -3.60 -11.73 4.18
N ILE A 52 -4.56 -10.97 3.63
CA ILE A 52 -5.59 -10.27 4.41
C ILE A 52 -6.97 -10.39 3.78
N HIS A 53 -8.01 -10.44 4.62
CA HIS A 53 -9.39 -10.39 4.12
C HIS A 53 -9.78 -8.97 3.71
N THR A 54 -10.52 -8.83 2.62
CA THR A 54 -11.03 -7.54 2.12
C THR A 54 -11.85 -6.76 3.16
N ARG A 55 -12.41 -7.45 4.17
CA ARG A 55 -13.18 -6.85 5.28
C ARG A 55 -12.31 -6.06 6.28
N GLU A 56 -11.01 -6.32 6.30
CA GLU A 56 -10.06 -5.65 7.19
C GLU A 56 -9.52 -4.35 6.58
N LEU A 57 -9.53 -4.26 5.24
CA LEU A 57 -9.20 -3.04 4.52
C LEU A 57 -10.40 -2.09 4.48
N ARG A 58 -10.20 -0.87 4.99
CA ARG A 58 -11.20 0.20 4.98
C ARG A 58 -10.66 1.44 4.28
N PRO A 59 -11.52 2.30 3.72
CA PRO A 59 -11.10 3.61 3.24
C PRO A 59 -10.43 4.41 4.37
N GLY A 60 -9.39 5.17 4.04
CA GLY A 60 -8.63 6.00 4.99
C GLY A 60 -7.44 5.30 5.65
N LEU A 61 -7.13 4.04 5.28
CA LEU A 61 -5.87 3.42 5.68
C LEU A 61 -4.69 4.05 4.94
N ILE A 62 -3.59 4.25 5.68
CA ILE A 62 -2.34 4.80 5.15
C ILE A 62 -1.34 3.66 5.06
N GLY A 63 -0.91 3.35 3.83
CA GLY A 63 0.14 2.36 3.56
C GLY A 63 1.53 2.99 3.63
N SER A 64 2.43 2.40 4.41
CA SER A 64 3.83 2.83 4.52
C SER A 64 4.78 1.64 4.51
N ASP A 65 6.05 1.87 4.19
CA ASP A 65 7.10 0.87 4.38
C ASP A 65 7.23 0.58 5.89
N PRO A 66 7.23 -0.69 6.33
CA PRO A 66 7.35 -1.05 7.75
C PRO A 66 8.56 -0.45 8.45
N THR A 67 9.64 -0.17 7.72
CA THR A 67 10.87 0.43 8.27
C THR A 67 10.80 1.95 8.38
N ASN A 68 9.87 2.58 7.66
CA ASN A 68 9.69 4.02 7.59
C ASN A 68 8.35 4.47 8.17
N ASP A 69 7.67 3.60 8.92
CA ASP A 69 6.39 3.89 9.53
C ASP A 69 6.59 4.84 10.73
N PRO A 70 6.11 6.09 10.67
CA PRO A 70 6.24 7.04 11.76
C PRO A 70 5.42 6.63 13.00
N THR A 71 4.44 5.74 12.86
CA THR A 71 3.59 5.27 13.97
C THR A 71 4.22 4.14 14.78
N GLN A 72 5.22 3.44 14.23
CA GLN A 72 5.99 2.42 14.96
C GLN A 72 7.04 3.01 15.91
N LYS A 73 7.28 4.33 15.85
CA LYS A 73 8.11 5.05 16.83
C LYS A 73 7.23 5.66 17.92
N SER A 74 6.86 4.88 18.92
CA SER A 74 6.41 5.36 20.24
C SER A 74 6.77 4.36 21.33
#